data_AF-A0A9E5U6D9-F1
#
_entry.id   AF-A0A9E5U6D9-F1
#
_cell.length_a   1.000
_cell.length_b   1.000
_cell.length_c   1.000
_cell.angle_alpha   90.00
_cell.angle_beta   90.00
_cell.angle_gamma   90.00
#
_symmetry.space_group_name_H-M   'P 1'
#
loop_
_entity.id
_entity.type
_entity.pdbx_description
1 polymer ?
#
loop_
_entity_poly.entity_id
_entity_poly.type
_entity_poly.pdbx_seq_one_letter_code
_entity_poly.pdbx_strand_id
1 'polypeptide(L)'
;MRQAHLIDDVVPQGGATLALARSHRMPGEALRTLRVALKSPGDVQAALRVSDTEIVEMSGKAGDVFLMDMRVLHTPSINASKNLRMMATTRFLLRG
;
A
#
# COMPACT_ATOMS: atom_id res chain seq x y z
N MET A 1 14.31 2.42 -2.76
CA MET A 1 13.03 2.67 -3.47
C MET A 1 12.49 1.35 -4.04
N ARG A 2 11.18 1.18 -4.13
CA ARG A 2 10.51 0.04 -4.78
C ARG A 2 9.78 0.50 -6.03
N GLN A 3 9.82 -0.32 -7.05
CA GLN A 3 8.96 -0.22 -8.22
C GLN A 3 8.05 -1.44 -8.27
N ALA A 4 6.76 -1.24 -8.50
CA ALA A 4 5.78 -2.29 -8.73
C ALA A 4 5.13 -2.09 -10.09
N HIS A 5 5.25 -3.09 -10.96
CA HIS A 5 4.65 -3.12 -12.29
C HIS A 5 3.41 -3.99 -12.25
N LEU A 6 2.30 -3.48 -12.75
CA LEU A 6 1.12 -4.29 -13.01
C LEU A 6 1.37 -5.12 -14.27
N ILE A 7 1.36 -6.44 -14.14
CA ILE A 7 1.45 -7.35 -15.30
C ILE A 7 0.08 -7.51 -15.94
N ASP A 8 -0.96 -7.58 -15.10
CA ASP A 8 -2.36 -7.65 -15.52
C ASP A 8 -3.10 -6.35 -15.17
N ASP A 9 -4.27 -6.13 -15.77
CA ASP A 9 -5.23 -5.14 -15.29
C ASP A 9 -5.67 -5.49 -13.86
N VAL A 10 -5.64 -4.51 -12.96
CA VAL A 10 -6.05 -4.66 -11.57
C VAL A 10 -7.18 -3.69 -11.29
N VAL A 11 -8.39 -4.21 -11.12
CA VAL A 11 -9.54 -3.40 -10.70
C VAL A 11 -9.45 -3.03 -9.22
N PRO A 12 -10.12 -1.95 -8.78
CA PRO A 12 -10.31 -1.69 -7.35
C PRO A 12 -10.88 -2.92 -6.64
N GLN A 13 -10.37 -3.23 -5.44
CA GLN A 13 -10.67 -4.45 -4.68
C GLN A 13 -10.28 -5.77 -5.39
N GLY A 14 -9.56 -5.69 -6.51
CA GLY A 14 -9.02 -6.82 -7.28
C GLY A 14 -7.72 -7.38 -6.72
N GLY A 15 -7.47 -7.20 -5.41
CA GLY A 15 -6.26 -7.71 -4.76
C GLY A 15 -5.02 -6.88 -5.03
N ALA A 16 -5.16 -5.58 -5.33
CA ALA A 16 -4.04 -4.66 -5.48
C ALA A 16 -3.16 -4.57 -4.21
N THR A 17 -2.02 -3.90 -4.32
CA THR A 17 -1.29 -3.49 -3.12
C THR A 17 -2.02 -2.30 -2.49
N LEU A 18 -2.33 -2.37 -1.19
CA LEU A 18 -2.73 -1.23 -0.40
C LEU A 18 -1.48 -0.62 0.22
N ALA A 19 -1.26 0.67 0.00
CA ALA A 19 -0.19 1.44 0.60
C ALA A 19 -0.76 2.48 1.55
N LEU A 20 -0.11 2.64 2.70
CA LEU A 20 -0.43 3.71 3.63
C LEU A 20 0.44 4.92 3.28
N ALA A 21 -0.13 5.87 2.54
CA ALA A 21 0.57 7.05 2.10
C ALA A 21 1.19 7.79 3.29
N ARG A 22 2.41 8.30 3.10
CA ARG A 22 3.21 9.07 4.09
C ARG A 22 3.68 8.31 5.32
N SER A 23 3.36 7.01 5.46
CA SER A 23 3.78 6.23 6.64
C SER A 23 5.31 6.16 6.83
N HIS A 24 6.10 6.30 5.76
CA HIS A 24 7.57 6.32 5.80
C HIS A 24 8.15 7.56 6.51
N ARG A 25 7.33 8.59 6.76
CA ARG A 25 7.70 9.81 7.49
C ARG A 25 7.32 9.74 8.96
N MET A 26 6.56 8.71 9.36
CA MET A 26 6.06 8.58 10.72
C MET A 26 7.12 7.99 11.65
N PRO A 27 7.21 8.46 12.91
CA PRO A 27 7.96 7.79 13.96
C PRO A 27 7.42 6.38 14.23
N GLY A 28 8.29 5.45 14.63
CA GLY A 28 7.92 4.04 14.85
C GLY A 28 6.79 3.84 15.88
N GLU A 29 6.75 4.65 16.95
CA GLU A 29 5.69 4.60 17.96
C GLU A 29 4.32 4.99 17.39
N ALA A 30 4.25 6.08 16.64
CA ALA A 30 3.02 6.51 15.98
C ALA A 30 2.51 5.46 14.98
N LEU A 31 3.43 4.83 14.24
CA LEU A 31 3.15 3.75 13.31
C LEU A 31 2.56 2.51 14.01
N ARG A 32 3.08 2.18 15.20
CA ARG A 32 2.60 1.05 16.02
C ARG A 32 1.18 1.31 16.53
N THR A 33 0.91 2.51 17.04
CA THR A 33 -0.44 2.92 17.47
C THR A 33 -1.44 2.85 16.33
N LEU A 34 -1.09 3.37 15.16
CA LEU A 34 -1.94 3.30 13.98
C LEU A 34 -2.20 1.85 13.54
N ARG A 35 -1.17 0.99 13.56
CA ARG A 35 -1.32 -0.44 13.25
C ARG A 35 -2.30 -1.15 14.19
N VAL A 36 -2.33 -0.80 15.48
CA VAL A 36 -3.31 -1.34 16.42
C VAL A 36 -4.71 -0.83 16.08
N ALA A 37 -4.87 0.48 15.85
CA ALA A 37 -6.15 1.09 15.50
C ALA A 37 -6.76 0.48 14.22
N LEU A 38 -5.95 0.21 13.19
CA LEU A 38 -6.40 -0.39 11.92
C LEU A 38 -6.82 -1.87 12.04
N LYS A 39 -6.46 -2.56 13.13
CA LYS A 39 -6.85 -3.96 13.37
C LYS A 39 -8.10 -4.10 14.23
N SER A 40 -8.46 -3.06 14.96
CA SER A 40 -9.62 -3.05 15.83
C SER A 40 -10.89 -2.71 15.03
N PRO A 41 -12.05 -3.31 15.37
CA PRO A 41 -13.33 -2.82 14.87
C PRO A 41 -13.49 -1.36 15.32
N GLY A 42 -13.53 -0.42 14.39
CA GLY A 42 -13.56 1.01 14.70
C GLY A 42 -13.54 1.87 13.44
N ASP A 43 -13.60 3.19 13.65
CA ASP A 43 -13.55 4.15 12.54
C ASP A 43 -12.11 4.29 12.01
N VAL A 44 -11.81 3.48 10.98
CA VAL A 44 -10.54 3.53 10.24
C VAL A 44 -10.26 4.94 9.71
N GLN A 45 -11.28 5.66 9.25
CA GLN A 45 -11.09 6.99 8.67
C GLN A 45 -10.67 8.02 9.71
N ALA A 46 -11.19 7.92 10.94
CA ALA A 46 -10.71 8.74 12.05
C ALA A 46 -9.24 8.46 12.36
N ALA A 47 -8.81 7.20 12.40
CA ALA A 47 -7.40 6.84 12.64
C ALA A 47 -6.46 7.36 11.54
N LEU A 48 -6.88 7.27 10.27
CA LEU A 48 -6.14 7.81 9.13
C LEU A 48 -6.02 9.35 9.19
N ARG A 49 -7.10 10.05 9.53
CA ARG A 49 -7.09 11.51 9.73
C ARG A 49 -6.15 11.96 10.83
N VAL A 50 -6.22 11.33 12.01
CA VAL A 50 -5.36 11.67 13.16
C VAL A 50 -3.88 11.46 12.85
N SER A 51 -3.57 10.43 12.05
CA SER A 51 -2.19 10.12 11.67
C SER A 51 -1.71 10.86 10.43
N ASP A 52 -2.56 11.66 9.79
CA ASP A 52 -2.29 12.32 8.52
C ASP A 52 -1.77 11.31 7.47
N THR A 53 -2.51 10.21 7.32
CA THR A 53 -2.25 9.14 6.34
C THR A 53 -3.49 8.82 5.52
N GLU A 54 -3.30 8.06 4.44
CA GLU A 54 -4.37 7.64 3.55
C GLU A 54 -4.06 6.23 3.02
N ILE A 55 -5.10 5.40 2.83
CA ILE A 55 -4.95 4.12 2.15
C ILE A 55 -5.09 4.36 0.65
N VAL A 56 -4.02 4.09 -0.09
CA VAL A 56 -4.01 4.12 -1.55
C VAL A 56 -4.05 2.70 -2.07
N GLU A 57 -5.05 2.39 -2.90
CA GLU A 57 -5.12 1.13 -3.62
C GLU A 57 -4.44 1.25 -4.99
N MET A 58 -3.38 0.46 -5.19
CA MET A 58 -2.52 0.51 -6.38
C MET A 58 -3.13 -0.34 -7.51
N SER A 59 -4.35 0.00 -7.89
CA SER A 59 -5.13 -0.56 -8.98
C SER A 59 -4.92 0.25 -10.26
N GLY A 60 -5.07 -0.37 -11.43
CA GLY A 60 -4.71 0.25 -12.70
C GLY A 60 -4.71 -0.73 -13.87
N LYS A 61 -4.03 -0.36 -14.95
CA LYS A 61 -3.88 -1.14 -16.18
C LYS A 61 -2.56 -1.89 -16.23
N ALA A 62 -2.53 -2.97 -17.00
CA ALA A 62 -1.29 -3.65 -17.34
C ALA A 62 -0.27 -2.65 -17.91
N GLY A 63 0.95 -2.68 -17.37
CA GLY A 63 2.01 -1.73 -17.70
C GLY A 63 2.12 -0.52 -16.74
N ASP A 64 1.10 -0.25 -15.91
CA ASP A 64 1.19 0.82 -14.92
C ASP A 64 2.31 0.53 -13.91
N VAL A 65 2.98 1.60 -13.51
CA VAL A 65 4.14 1.56 -12.62
C VAL A 65 3.88 2.41 -11.40
N PHE A 66 4.04 1.80 -10.24
CA PHE A 66 4.05 2.51 -8.97
C PHE A 66 5.44 2.58 -8.37
N LEU A 67 5.76 3.76 -7.84
CA LEU A 67 7.03 4.09 -7.22
C LEU A 67 6.79 4.43 -5.76
N MET A 68 7.52 3.77 -4.85
CA MET A 68 7.39 4.06 -3.42
C MET A 68 8.71 3.93 -2.64
N ASP A 69 8.82 4.67 -1.53
CA ASP A 69 9.88 4.43 -0.54
C ASP A 69 9.70 3.03 0.07
N MET A 70 10.82 2.32 0.30
CA MET A 70 10.80 0.96 0.83
C MET A 70 10.24 0.86 2.26
N ARG A 71 10.18 1.99 2.99
CA ARG A 71 9.64 2.10 4.35
C ARG A 71 8.15 2.40 4.38
N VAL A 72 7.51 2.63 3.24
CA VAL A 72 6.04 2.76 3.17
C VAL A 72 5.42 1.44 3.61
N LEU A 73 4.49 1.51 4.56
CA LEU A 73 3.69 0.37 4.97
C LEU A 73 2.76 0.01 3.82
N HIS A 74 2.76 -1.25 3.46
CA HIS A 74 1.90 -1.76 2.41
C HIS A 74 1.58 -3.23 2.67
N THR A 75 0.44 -3.67 2.15
CA THR A 75 -0.02 -5.07 2.22
C THR A 75 -0.76 -5.41 0.93
N PRO A 76 -0.72 -6.66 0.44
CA PRO A 76 -1.71 -7.09 -0.55
C PRO A 76 -3.13 -6.99 0.05
N SER A 77 -4.10 -6.52 -0.74
CA SER A 77 -5.52 -6.66 -0.43
C SER A 77 -6.05 -8.05 -0.79
N ILE A 78 -7.23 -8.37 -0.28
CA ILE A 78 -8.00 -9.53 -0.73
C ILE A 78 -8.39 -9.31 -2.19
N ASN A 79 -8.20 -10.33 -3.03
CA ASN A 79 -8.70 -10.31 -4.39
C ASN A 79 -10.16 -10.77 -4.40
N ALA A 80 -11.09 -9.81 -4.46
CA ALA A 80 -12.53 -10.09 -4.56
C ALA A 80 -12.97 -10.36 -6.01
N SER A 81 -12.07 -10.19 -6.99
CA SER A 81 -12.36 -10.45 -8.40
C SER A 81 -12.18 -11.94 -8.74
N LYS A 82 -12.67 -12.34 -9.92
CA LYS A 82 -12.48 -13.69 -10.47
C LYS A 82 -11.18 -13.84 -11.29
N ASN A 83 -10.46 -12.74 -11.50
CA ASN A 83 -9.25 -12.73 -12.31
C ASN A 83 -8.02 -12.91 -11.42
N LEU A 84 -7.03 -13.63 -11.92
CA LEU A 84 -5.71 -13.65 -11.30
C LEU A 84 -5.09 -12.24 -11.38
N ARG A 85 -4.20 -11.96 -10.42
CA ARG A 85 -3.46 -10.71 -10.36
C ARG A 85 -1.98 -11.00 -10.31
N MET A 86 -1.23 -10.59 -11.33
CA MET A 86 0.22 -10.64 -11.35
C MET A 86 0.85 -9.25 -11.27
N MET A 87 1.93 -9.14 -10.49
CA MET A 87 2.76 -7.94 -10.39
C MET A 87 4.23 -8.34 -10.31
N ALA A 88 5.10 -7.58 -10.98
CA ALA A 88 6.54 -7.68 -10.80
C ALA A 88 7.05 -6.55 -9.91
N THR A 89 8.00 -6.83 -9.01
CA THR A 89 8.57 -5.78 -8.16
C THR A 89 10.08 -5.78 -8.14
N THR A 90 10.66 -4.60 -8.32
CA THR A 90 12.10 -4.36 -8.31
C THR A 90 12.46 -3.44 -7.15
N ARG A 91 13.61 -3.68 -6.51
CA ARG A 91 14.12 -2.86 -5.41
C ARG A 91 15.40 -2.16 -5.85
N PHE A 92 15.41 -0.84 -5.66
CA PHE A 92 16.56 0.02 -5.91
C PHE A 92 17.16 0.45 -4.57
N LEU A 93 18.45 0.17 -4.40
CA LEU A 93 19.25 0.63 -3.28
C LEU A 93 20.12 1.79 -3.76
N LEU A 94 20.14 2.90 -3.01
CA LEU A 94 21.15 3.92 -3.25
C LEU A 94 22.51 3.32 -2.90
N ARG A 95 23.46 3.41 -3.82
CA ARG A 95 24.88 3.21 -3.48
C ARG A 95 25.37 4.47 -2.78
N GLY A 96 25.93 4.28 -1.58
CA GLY A 96 26.73 5.30 -0.89
C GLY A 96 28.16 5.28 -1.38
#